data_AF-A0A6I5ZEG9-F1
#
_entry.id   AF-A0A6I5ZEG9-F1
#
_cell.length_a   1.000
_cell.length_b   1.000
_cell.length_c   1.000
_cell.angle_alpha   90.00
_cell.angle_beta   90.00
_cell.angle_gamma   90.00
#
_symmetry.space_group_name_H-M   'P 1'
#
loop_
_entity.id
_entity.type
_entity.pdbx_description
1 polymer ?
#
loop_
_entity_poly.entity_id
_entity_poly.type
_entity_poly.pdbx_seq_one_letter_code
_entity_poly.pdbx_strand_id
1 'polypeptide(L)'
;MRLPPESVLLAAKRWLEILPTSSGIPRAQALLTTHVKYSDLTPTQYASALTLLHELELIQGGRVVIPPGSRVLGALLERAAPTWFSDADQLVRSPDELPSDIISAGRALGLNEVEVYHQLVSSWGKVDTAARERVGAAGEAQLVRSLESVPGSRVDHVSEWSDGFGYDISYSHGRTFGHLEVKSTTRAGRFTAYLSRHEYSVMRRDDRWVFVAVRLTGDLNISAVGSVSNEWIEANVPRDQGPFGSWASCKLEIPTEVIASPLRELGEAVADRLPTW
;
A
#
# COMPACT_ATOMS: atom_id res chain seq x y z
N MET A 1 6.79 -14.68 3.03
CA MET A 1 7.69 -15.53 3.87
C MET A 1 6.90 -16.02 5.09
N ARG A 2 7.31 -17.10 5.79
CA ARG A 2 6.73 -17.42 7.11
C ARG A 2 7.43 -16.59 8.18
N LEU A 3 6.70 -16.17 9.22
CA LEU A 3 7.32 -15.45 10.34
C LEU A 3 8.39 -16.33 11.03
N PRO A 4 9.49 -15.74 11.53
CA PRO A 4 10.50 -16.48 12.29
C PRO A 4 9.90 -17.13 13.55
N PRO A 5 10.50 -18.21 14.07
CA PRO A 5 10.06 -18.84 15.32
C PRO A 5 10.08 -17.86 16.50
N GLU A 6 9.13 -17.98 17.43
CA GLU A 6 9.00 -17.11 18.61
C GLU A 6 10.30 -16.99 19.42
N SER A 7 11.03 -18.09 19.58
CA SER A 7 12.32 -18.10 20.28
C SER A 7 13.39 -17.24 19.60
N VAL A 8 13.40 -17.17 18.27
CA VAL A 8 14.31 -16.32 17.49
C VAL A 8 13.89 -14.85 17.61
N LEU A 9 12.58 -14.57 17.62
CA LEU A 9 12.05 -13.22 17.81
C LEU A 9 12.37 -12.67 19.20
N LEU A 10 12.19 -13.48 20.25
CA LEU A 10 12.57 -13.12 21.61
C LEU A 10 14.08 -12.86 21.72
N ALA A 11 14.91 -13.71 21.10
CA ALA A 11 16.35 -13.49 21.03
C ALA A 11 16.71 -12.18 20.31
N ALA A 12 16.04 -11.87 19.19
CA ALA A 12 16.25 -10.64 18.41
C ALA A 12 15.90 -9.38 19.23
N LYS A 13 14.79 -9.40 19.95
CA LYS A 13 14.41 -8.33 20.90
C LYS A 13 15.51 -8.10 21.94
N ARG A 14 16.00 -9.17 22.58
CA ARG A 14 17.05 -9.09 23.62
C ARG A 14 18.38 -8.58 23.07
N TRP A 15 18.75 -8.97 21.84
CA TRP A 15 19.91 -8.40 21.15
C TRP A 15 19.80 -6.88 21.06
N LEU A 16 18.66 -6.35 20.61
CA LEU A 16 18.44 -4.91 20.48
C LEU A 16 18.34 -4.17 21.82
N GLU A 17 17.94 -4.85 22.90
CA GLU A 17 17.95 -4.29 24.27
C GLU A 17 19.39 -4.16 24.82
N ILE A 18 20.25 -5.15 24.55
CA ILE A 18 21.58 -5.27 25.17
C ILE A 18 22.66 -4.58 24.35
N LEU A 19 22.57 -4.63 23.02
CA LEU A 19 23.61 -4.11 22.14
C LEU A 19 23.94 -2.63 22.40
N PRO A 20 22.97 -1.72 22.64
CA PRO A 20 23.27 -0.30 22.91
C PRO A 20 24.06 -0.06 24.20
N THR A 21 23.97 -0.97 25.18
CA THR A 21 24.69 -0.85 26.46
C THR A 21 25.95 -1.71 26.50
N SER A 22 26.14 -2.57 25.51
CA SER A 22 27.33 -3.40 25.36
C SER A 22 28.35 -2.71 24.48
N SER A 23 29.64 -2.90 24.78
CA SER A 23 30.75 -2.42 23.95
C SER A 23 30.91 -3.26 22.66
N GLY A 24 29.82 -3.46 21.92
CA GLY A 24 29.76 -4.22 20.67
C GLY A 24 29.19 -5.64 20.77
N ILE A 25 29.07 -6.28 19.62
CA ILE A 25 28.46 -7.61 19.42
C ILE A 25 29.12 -8.70 20.28
N PRO A 26 30.46 -8.83 20.38
CA PRO A 26 31.07 -9.92 21.16
C PRO A 26 30.69 -9.87 22.64
N ARG A 27 30.62 -8.67 23.23
CA ARG A 27 30.25 -8.50 24.64
C ARG A 27 28.77 -8.77 24.87
N ALA A 28 27.90 -8.29 23.98
CA ALA A 28 26.48 -8.61 24.02
C ALA A 28 26.23 -10.13 23.89
N GLN A 29 26.96 -10.80 22.99
CA GLN A 29 26.87 -12.25 22.80
C GLN A 29 27.26 -13.02 24.07
N ALA A 30 28.37 -12.64 24.69
CA ALA A 30 28.81 -13.26 25.94
C ALA A 30 27.74 -13.12 27.03
N LEU A 31 27.14 -11.93 27.20
CA LEU A 31 26.06 -11.71 28.16
C LEU A 31 24.83 -12.59 27.86
N LEU A 32 24.37 -12.61 26.61
CA LEU A 32 23.20 -13.38 26.18
C LEU A 32 23.37 -14.89 26.35
N THR A 33 24.59 -15.40 26.24
CA THR A 33 24.85 -16.85 26.26
C THR A 33 25.31 -17.39 27.62
N THR A 34 25.74 -16.53 28.55
CA THR A 34 26.31 -16.96 29.84
C THR A 34 25.52 -16.49 31.07
N HIS A 35 24.75 -15.41 30.96
CA HIS A 35 24.04 -14.85 32.10
C HIS A 35 22.71 -15.58 32.35
N VAL A 36 22.43 -15.92 33.61
CA VAL A 36 21.25 -16.72 34.03
C VAL A 36 19.90 -16.14 33.57
N LYS A 37 19.79 -14.82 33.45
CA LYS A 37 18.59 -14.13 32.93
C LYS A 37 18.22 -14.54 31.49
N TYR A 38 19.17 -15.05 30.72
CA TYR A 38 19.03 -15.33 29.29
C TYR A 38 19.16 -16.83 28.94
N SER A 39 19.23 -17.70 29.95
CA SER A 39 19.46 -19.14 29.77
C SER A 39 18.22 -19.91 29.26
N ASP A 40 17.08 -19.24 29.10
CA ASP A 40 15.87 -19.82 28.50
C ASP A 40 15.99 -20.03 26.98
N LEU A 41 17.02 -19.47 26.35
CA LEU A 41 17.32 -19.64 24.93
C LEU A 41 18.73 -20.20 24.72
N THR A 42 18.88 -21.02 23.68
CA THR A 42 20.16 -21.64 23.30
C THR A 42 21.07 -20.65 22.58
N PRO A 43 22.40 -20.85 22.62
CA PRO A 43 23.34 -20.06 21.82
C PRO A 43 23.03 -20.05 20.32
N THR A 44 22.52 -21.17 19.77
CA THR A 44 22.10 -21.27 18.37
C THR A 44 20.93 -20.34 18.06
N GLN A 45 19.92 -20.26 18.93
CA GLN A 45 18.79 -19.32 18.76
C GLN A 45 19.27 -17.87 18.77
N TYR A 46 20.23 -17.52 19.63
CA TYR A 46 20.85 -16.20 19.63
C TYR A 46 21.66 -15.89 18.37
N ALA A 47 22.39 -16.88 17.83
CA ALA A 47 23.11 -16.73 16.58
C ALA A 47 22.15 -16.53 15.40
N SER A 48 21.09 -17.34 15.30
CA SER A 48 20.04 -17.17 14.28
C SER A 48 19.36 -15.81 14.35
N ALA A 49 19.09 -15.32 15.56
CA ALA A 49 18.52 -13.98 15.75
C ALA A 49 19.46 -12.87 15.30
N LEU A 50 20.77 -12.99 15.54
CA LEU A 50 21.74 -12.02 15.07
C LEU A 50 21.81 -11.97 13.54
N THR A 51 21.78 -13.14 12.88
CA THR A 51 21.69 -13.22 11.41
C THR A 51 20.44 -12.51 10.90
N LEU A 52 19.27 -12.79 11.49
CA LEU A 52 18.02 -12.12 11.15
C LEU A 52 18.12 -10.60 11.31
N LEU A 53 18.71 -10.11 12.40
CA LEU A 53 18.86 -8.66 12.61
C LEU A 53 19.80 -8.00 11.59
N HIS A 54 20.79 -8.72 11.07
CA HIS A 54 21.62 -8.25 9.97
C HIS A 54 20.85 -8.20 8.65
N GLU A 55 20.06 -9.23 8.33
CA GLU A 55 19.20 -9.26 7.14
C GLU A 55 18.15 -8.13 7.16
N LEU A 56 17.64 -7.80 8.35
CA LEU A 56 16.73 -6.67 8.57
C LEU A 56 17.46 -5.32 8.71
N GLU A 57 18.79 -5.31 8.69
CA GLU A 57 19.69 -4.16 8.89
C GLU A 57 19.43 -3.36 10.19
N LEU A 58 19.04 -4.05 11.26
CA LEU A 58 18.74 -3.44 12.56
C LEU A 58 19.97 -3.25 13.45
N ILE A 59 21.15 -3.71 13.01
CA ILE A 59 22.44 -3.68 13.71
C ILE A 59 23.24 -2.40 13.38
N GLN A 60 22.59 -1.23 13.36
CA GLN A 60 23.30 0.05 13.24
C GLN A 60 23.21 0.89 14.52
N GLY A 61 24.34 1.49 14.88
CA GLY A 61 24.55 2.20 16.14
C GLY A 61 23.90 3.59 16.12
N GLY A 62 23.07 3.85 17.12
CA GLY A 62 22.41 5.13 17.34
C GLY A 62 21.40 5.00 18.47
N ARG A 63 21.08 6.12 19.13
CA ARG A 63 20.01 6.14 20.15
C ARG A 63 18.67 6.07 19.44
N VAL A 64 18.18 4.85 19.20
CA VAL A 64 16.85 4.63 18.62
C VAL A 64 15.82 4.69 19.73
N VAL A 65 14.82 5.57 19.58
CA VAL A 65 13.75 5.79 20.58
C VAL A 65 12.66 4.73 20.49
N ILE A 66 12.56 4.02 19.37
CA ILE A 66 11.53 3.00 19.12
C ILE A 66 11.82 1.73 19.95
N PRO A 67 10.83 1.17 20.67
CA PRO A 67 10.97 -0.08 21.40
C PRO A 67 11.50 -1.24 20.52
N PRO A 68 12.43 -2.07 21.02
CA PRO A 68 13.01 -3.20 20.28
C PRO A 68 11.99 -4.12 19.61
N GLY A 69 10.91 -4.47 20.30
CA GLY A 69 9.85 -5.34 19.76
C GLY A 69 9.19 -4.74 18.51
N SER A 70 8.78 -3.46 18.59
CA SER A 70 8.19 -2.73 17.46
C SER A 70 9.17 -2.60 16.28
N ARG A 71 10.46 -2.40 16.55
CA ARG A 71 11.50 -2.34 15.50
C ARG A 71 11.61 -3.64 14.73
N VAL A 72 11.67 -4.77 15.44
CA VAL A 72 11.76 -6.10 14.79
C VAL A 72 10.50 -6.39 14.01
N LEU A 73 9.32 -6.19 14.62
CA LEU A 73 8.05 -6.45 13.95
C LEU A 73 7.87 -5.57 12.70
N GLY A 74 8.13 -4.27 12.80
CA GLY A 74 8.04 -3.35 11.66
C GLY A 74 8.99 -3.74 10.52
N ALA A 75 10.23 -4.08 10.83
CA ALA A 75 11.18 -4.52 9.80
C ALA A 75 10.77 -5.85 9.14
N LEU A 76 10.22 -6.79 9.91
CA LEU A 76 9.68 -8.04 9.36
C LEU A 76 8.52 -7.78 8.39
N LEU A 77 7.60 -6.89 8.75
CA LEU A 77 6.47 -6.54 7.89
C LEU A 77 6.90 -5.77 6.64
N GLU A 78 7.85 -4.84 6.76
CA GLU A 78 8.28 -3.98 5.64
C GLU A 78 9.24 -4.69 4.67
N ARG A 79 10.06 -5.64 5.15
CA ARG A 79 11.17 -6.23 4.36
C ARG A 79 11.06 -7.74 4.15
N ALA A 80 10.30 -8.43 4.99
CA ALA A 80 10.15 -9.89 4.97
C ALA A 80 8.69 -10.31 5.10
N ALA A 81 7.78 -9.52 4.50
CA ALA A 81 6.35 -9.60 4.69
C ALA A 81 5.78 -11.03 4.54
N PRO A 82 4.85 -11.45 5.42
CA PRO A 82 3.99 -12.59 5.18
C PRO A 82 3.19 -12.44 3.88
N THR A 83 2.83 -13.55 3.23
CA THR A 83 2.10 -13.49 1.95
C THR A 83 0.74 -12.84 2.04
N TRP A 84 0.08 -12.92 3.20
CA TRP A 84 -1.21 -12.27 3.44
C TRP A 84 -1.09 -10.76 3.69
N PHE A 85 0.12 -10.25 3.96
CA PHE A 85 0.32 -8.85 4.33
C PHE A 85 -0.03 -7.88 3.19
N SER A 86 0.07 -8.32 1.93
CA SER A 86 -0.37 -7.53 0.76
C SER A 86 -1.84 -7.16 0.81
N ASP A 87 -2.66 -7.98 1.46
CA ASP A 87 -4.11 -7.84 1.53
C ASP A 87 -4.59 -7.52 2.96
N ALA A 88 -3.67 -7.08 3.82
CA ALA A 88 -3.96 -6.79 5.23
C ALA A 88 -5.08 -5.75 5.41
N ASP A 89 -5.22 -4.79 4.49
CA ASP A 89 -6.28 -3.78 4.51
C ASP A 89 -7.69 -4.31 4.28
N GLN A 90 -7.78 -5.46 3.62
CA GLN A 90 -9.04 -6.16 3.40
C GLN A 90 -9.31 -7.16 4.50
N LEU A 91 -8.25 -7.83 4.97
CA LEU A 91 -8.31 -8.97 5.88
C LEU A 91 -8.30 -8.60 7.37
N VAL A 92 -7.78 -7.43 7.74
CA VAL A 92 -7.60 -7.02 9.14
C VAL A 92 -8.07 -5.56 9.33
N ARG A 93 -9.31 -5.39 9.78
CA ARG A 93 -9.95 -4.07 9.99
C ARG A 93 -9.91 -3.62 11.44
N SER A 94 -9.64 -4.54 12.36
CA SER A 94 -9.58 -4.30 13.79
C SER A 94 -8.62 -5.29 14.47
N PRO A 95 -8.16 -5.01 15.70
CA PRO A 95 -7.22 -5.89 16.41
C PRO A 95 -7.71 -7.33 16.58
N ASP A 96 -9.02 -7.55 16.71
CA ASP A 96 -9.65 -8.87 16.87
C ASP A 96 -9.65 -9.72 15.59
N GLU A 97 -9.36 -9.12 14.43
CA GLU A 97 -9.20 -9.82 13.15
C GLU A 97 -7.74 -10.21 12.87
N LEU A 98 -6.81 -9.97 13.81
CA LEU A 98 -5.39 -10.29 13.62
C LEU A 98 -5.17 -11.81 13.46
N PRO A 99 -4.38 -12.23 12.45
CA PRO A 99 -3.94 -13.62 12.32
C PRO A 99 -3.20 -14.14 13.57
N SER A 100 -3.39 -15.41 13.91
CA SER A 100 -2.80 -16.01 15.12
C SER A 100 -1.27 -16.06 15.10
N ASP A 101 -0.67 -16.15 13.91
CA ASP A 101 0.78 -16.16 13.72
C ASP A 101 1.41 -14.79 14.07
N ILE A 102 0.79 -13.69 13.64
CA ILE A 102 1.29 -12.34 13.96
C ILE A 102 1.05 -11.97 15.43
N ILE A 103 -0.05 -12.45 16.04
CA ILE A 103 -0.30 -12.29 17.48
C ILE A 103 0.80 -12.99 18.28
N SER A 104 1.13 -14.24 17.92
CA SER A 104 2.15 -15.03 18.61
C SER A 104 3.55 -14.42 18.45
N ALA A 105 3.88 -13.95 17.25
CA ALA A 105 5.11 -13.21 16.99
C ALA A 105 5.20 -11.91 17.80
N GLY A 106 4.12 -11.13 17.86
CA GLY A 106 4.02 -9.90 18.66
C GLY A 106 4.25 -10.16 20.14
N ARG A 107 3.62 -11.20 20.69
CA ARG A 107 3.79 -11.61 22.09
C ARG A 107 5.25 -11.98 22.40
N ALA A 108 5.91 -12.73 21.52
CA ALA A 108 7.34 -13.05 21.67
C ALA A 108 8.24 -11.80 21.65
N LEU A 109 7.81 -10.75 20.95
CA LEU A 109 8.45 -9.44 20.91
C LEU A 109 8.04 -8.51 22.07
N GLY A 110 7.17 -8.98 22.98
CA GLY A 110 6.68 -8.21 24.11
C GLY A 110 5.64 -7.15 23.77
N LEU A 111 4.91 -7.34 22.66
CA LEU A 111 3.83 -6.46 22.22
C LEU A 111 2.47 -7.10 22.54
N ASN A 112 1.49 -6.26 22.89
CA ASN A 112 0.09 -6.66 22.97
C ASN A 112 -0.60 -6.56 21.59
N GLU A 113 -1.82 -7.10 21.46
CA GLU A 113 -2.56 -7.16 20.18
C GLU A 113 -2.83 -5.78 19.58
N VAL A 114 -3.09 -4.76 20.41
CA VAL A 114 -3.32 -3.39 19.94
C VAL A 114 -2.02 -2.80 19.37
N GLU A 115 -0.89 -3.04 20.01
CA GLU A 115 0.42 -2.61 19.52
C GLU A 115 0.81 -3.34 18.22
N VAL A 116 0.51 -4.64 18.12
CA VAL A 116 0.69 -5.41 16.89
C VAL A 116 -0.15 -4.84 15.76
N TYR A 117 -1.43 -4.56 16.03
CA TYR A 117 -2.34 -3.94 15.06
C TYR A 117 -1.83 -2.57 14.59
N HIS A 118 -1.40 -1.70 15.52
CA HIS A 118 -0.85 -0.39 15.16
C HIS A 118 0.44 -0.51 14.33
N GLN A 119 1.33 -1.44 14.66
CA GLN A 119 2.54 -1.68 13.88
C GLN A 119 2.20 -2.21 12.48
N LEU A 120 1.21 -3.11 12.38
CA LEU A 120 0.70 -3.63 11.12
C LEU A 120 0.15 -2.52 10.24
N VAL A 121 -0.76 -1.69 10.76
CA VAL A 121 -1.35 -0.56 10.02
C VAL A 121 -0.27 0.42 9.59
N SER A 122 0.70 0.74 10.46
CA SER A 122 1.78 1.67 10.13
C SER A 122 2.70 1.13 9.04
N SER A 123 3.14 -0.12 9.15
CA SER A 123 4.02 -0.74 8.15
C SER A 123 3.29 -1.00 6.84
N TRP A 124 2.01 -1.39 6.89
CA TRP A 124 1.19 -1.55 5.70
C TRP A 124 1.02 -0.22 4.98
N GLY A 125 0.67 0.86 5.68
CA GLY A 125 0.52 2.19 5.09
C GLY A 125 1.76 2.63 4.30
N LYS A 126 2.97 2.39 4.81
CA LYS A 126 4.22 2.74 4.09
C LYS A 126 4.46 1.88 2.85
N VAL A 127 4.31 0.55 2.98
CA VAL A 127 4.52 -0.38 1.86
C VAL A 127 3.48 -0.15 0.76
N ASP A 128 2.24 0.11 1.17
CA ASP A 128 1.12 0.40 0.28
C ASP A 128 1.32 1.71 -0.49
N THR A 129 1.80 2.79 0.15
CA THR A 129 2.05 4.07 -0.55
C THR A 129 3.02 3.90 -1.71
N ALA A 130 4.21 3.34 -1.48
CA ALA A 130 5.21 3.19 -2.55
C ALA A 130 4.76 2.21 -3.64
N ALA A 131 4.06 1.13 -3.24
CA ALA A 131 3.50 0.18 -4.21
C ALA A 131 2.40 0.82 -5.06
N ARG A 132 1.53 1.63 -4.46
CA ARG A 132 0.44 2.33 -5.13
C ARG A 132 0.93 3.45 -6.04
N GLU A 133 1.94 4.22 -5.63
CA GLU A 133 2.57 5.21 -6.50
C GLU A 133 3.13 4.55 -7.76
N ARG A 134 3.86 3.43 -7.61
CA ARG A 134 4.39 2.67 -8.75
C ARG A 134 3.29 2.09 -9.63
N VAL A 135 2.24 1.52 -9.05
CA VAL A 135 1.11 0.94 -9.81
C VAL A 135 0.30 2.04 -10.51
N GLY A 136 0.07 3.18 -9.84
CA GLY A 136 -0.57 4.37 -10.38
C GLY A 136 0.17 4.90 -11.60
N ALA A 137 1.44 5.26 -11.42
CA ALA A 137 2.29 5.76 -12.50
C ALA A 137 2.41 4.79 -13.69
N ALA A 138 2.53 3.48 -13.41
CA ALA A 138 2.56 2.48 -14.47
C ALA A 138 1.25 2.41 -15.26
N GLY A 139 0.10 2.48 -14.57
CA GLY A 139 -1.21 2.41 -15.22
C GLY A 139 -1.54 3.66 -16.03
N GLU A 140 -1.21 4.85 -15.51
CA GLU A 140 -1.27 6.11 -16.27
C GLU A 140 -0.43 6.02 -17.55
N ALA A 141 0.85 5.67 -17.43
CA ALA A 141 1.76 5.61 -18.56
C ALA A 141 1.34 4.56 -19.60
N GLN A 142 0.81 3.41 -19.18
CA GLN A 142 0.28 2.40 -20.10
C GLN A 142 -0.99 2.90 -20.82
N LEU A 143 -1.87 3.61 -20.10
CA LEU A 143 -3.11 4.13 -20.68
C LEU A 143 -2.81 5.22 -21.70
N VAL A 144 -1.90 6.16 -21.39
CA VAL A 144 -1.40 7.17 -22.33
C VAL A 144 -0.91 6.51 -23.62
N ARG A 145 0.01 5.54 -23.52
CA ARG A 145 0.51 4.81 -24.71
C ARG A 145 -0.60 4.15 -25.52
N SER A 146 -1.60 3.58 -24.85
CA SER A 146 -2.74 2.94 -25.50
C SER A 146 -3.61 3.95 -26.25
N LEU A 147 -3.86 5.12 -25.63
CA LEU A 147 -4.63 6.22 -26.22
C LEU A 147 -3.89 6.90 -27.39
N GLU A 148 -2.57 7.06 -27.29
CA GLU A 148 -1.72 7.60 -28.38
C GLU A 148 -1.65 6.66 -29.59
N SER A 149 -1.84 5.35 -29.38
CA SER A 149 -1.88 4.37 -30.47
C SER A 149 -3.13 4.47 -31.36
N VAL A 150 -4.13 5.25 -30.93
CA VAL A 150 -5.37 5.51 -31.68
C VAL A 150 -5.08 6.56 -32.75
N PRO A 151 -5.19 6.23 -34.06
CA PRO A 151 -4.88 7.19 -35.12
C PRO A 151 -5.71 8.47 -35.01
N GLY A 152 -5.06 9.64 -34.98
CA GLY A 152 -5.74 10.94 -34.92
C GLY A 152 -6.24 11.32 -33.52
N SER A 153 -5.87 10.59 -32.47
CA SER A 153 -6.03 11.07 -31.09
C SER A 153 -5.02 12.17 -30.76
N ARG A 154 -5.33 12.94 -29.73
CA ARG A 154 -4.37 13.81 -29.01
C ARG A 154 -4.47 13.46 -27.54
N VAL A 155 -3.30 13.25 -26.93
CA VAL A 155 -3.17 12.86 -25.53
C VAL A 155 -2.18 13.83 -24.88
N ASP A 156 -2.53 14.34 -23.72
CA ASP A 156 -1.66 15.15 -22.87
C ASP A 156 -1.66 14.54 -21.47
N HIS A 157 -0.49 14.14 -20.98
CA HIS A 157 -0.32 13.56 -19.64
C HIS A 157 -0.14 14.72 -18.65
N VAL A 158 -1.26 15.34 -18.28
CA VAL A 158 -1.33 16.56 -17.49
C VAL A 158 -0.65 16.41 -16.13
N SER A 159 -0.70 15.24 -15.50
CA SER A 159 -0.03 14.99 -14.21
C SER A 159 1.50 15.11 -14.28
N GLU A 160 2.13 15.05 -15.46
CA GLU A 160 3.58 15.29 -15.59
C GLU A 160 3.98 16.76 -15.35
N TRP A 161 3.05 17.70 -15.51
CA TRP A 161 3.34 19.13 -15.45
C TRP A 161 2.36 19.95 -14.59
N SER A 162 1.22 19.40 -14.16
CA SER A 162 0.30 20.08 -13.23
C SER A 162 -0.68 19.18 -12.47
N ASP A 163 -0.55 19.17 -11.15
CA ASP A 163 -1.55 18.58 -10.23
C ASP A 163 -2.78 19.50 -10.03
N GLY A 164 -2.75 20.72 -10.58
CA GLY A 164 -3.77 21.74 -10.34
C GLY A 164 -5.07 21.54 -11.12
N PHE A 165 -5.05 20.70 -12.17
CA PHE A 165 -6.22 20.50 -13.03
C PHE A 165 -7.25 19.53 -12.45
N GLY A 166 -6.83 18.60 -11.58
CA GLY A 166 -7.72 17.61 -10.95
C GLY A 166 -8.13 16.46 -11.88
N TYR A 167 -7.30 16.16 -12.88
CA TYR A 167 -7.32 14.97 -13.73
C TYR A 167 -5.91 14.70 -14.26
N ASP A 168 -5.60 13.44 -14.60
CA ASP A 168 -4.27 13.00 -14.99
C ASP A 168 -4.02 13.15 -16.50
N ILE A 169 -5.03 12.89 -17.33
CA ILE A 169 -4.88 12.83 -18.79
C ILE A 169 -5.94 13.67 -19.47
N SER A 170 -5.55 14.55 -20.41
CA SER A 170 -6.48 15.12 -21.39
C SER A 170 -6.45 14.29 -22.66
N TYR A 171 -7.62 13.83 -23.10
CA TYR A 171 -7.78 13.04 -24.31
C TYR A 171 -8.74 13.73 -25.27
N SER A 172 -8.42 13.68 -26.57
CA SER A 172 -9.38 14.03 -27.61
C SER A 172 -9.21 13.17 -28.86
N HIS A 173 -10.33 12.83 -29.49
CA HIS A 173 -10.36 12.15 -30.78
C HIS A 173 -11.64 12.52 -31.53
N GLY A 174 -11.50 13.20 -32.67
CA GLY A 174 -12.63 13.71 -33.44
C GLY A 174 -13.47 14.71 -32.61
N ARG A 175 -14.69 14.31 -32.25
CA ARG A 175 -15.62 15.10 -31.42
C ARG A 175 -15.67 14.66 -29.97
N THR A 176 -14.92 13.60 -29.62
CA THR A 176 -14.88 13.06 -28.26
C THR A 176 -13.74 13.69 -27.49
N PHE A 177 -14.01 14.09 -26.26
CA PHE A 177 -13.08 14.73 -25.35
C PHE A 177 -13.27 14.12 -23.96
N GLY A 178 -12.18 13.90 -23.23
CA GLY A 178 -12.22 13.39 -21.87
C GLY A 178 -11.07 13.93 -21.03
N HIS A 179 -11.35 14.22 -19.76
CA HIS A 179 -10.39 14.57 -18.73
C HIS A 179 -10.36 13.42 -17.73
N LEU A 180 -9.33 12.59 -17.82
CA LEU A 180 -9.32 11.27 -17.20
C LEU A 180 -8.59 11.34 -15.86
N GLU A 181 -9.29 10.96 -14.81
CA GLU A 181 -8.67 10.62 -13.53
C GLU A 181 -8.44 9.12 -13.48
N VAL A 182 -7.18 8.69 -13.46
CA VAL A 182 -6.78 7.29 -13.63
C VAL A 182 -6.43 6.69 -12.28
N LYS A 183 -7.16 5.66 -11.88
CA LYS A 183 -6.84 4.90 -10.67
C LYS A 183 -6.52 3.45 -11.05
N SER A 184 -5.36 2.97 -10.60
CA SER A 184 -4.79 1.69 -11.05
C SER A 184 -4.68 0.66 -9.92
N THR A 185 -4.84 -0.62 -10.25
CA THR A 185 -4.64 -1.75 -9.32
C THR A 185 -3.99 -2.95 -10.00
N THR A 186 -3.27 -3.79 -9.26
CA THR A 186 -2.85 -5.12 -9.73
C THR A 186 -3.72 -6.26 -9.20
N ARG A 187 -4.71 -5.95 -8.34
CA ARG A 187 -5.52 -6.97 -7.66
C ARG A 187 -6.75 -7.35 -8.52
N ALA A 188 -7.04 -8.64 -8.58
CA ALA A 188 -8.28 -9.18 -9.13
C ALA A 188 -9.33 -9.25 -8.02
N GLY A 189 -10.37 -8.42 -8.07
CA GLY A 189 -11.41 -8.34 -7.04
C GLY A 189 -11.97 -6.93 -6.83
N ARG A 190 -12.28 -6.58 -5.57
CA ARG A 190 -12.78 -5.24 -5.21
C ARG A 190 -11.74 -4.18 -5.54
N PHE A 191 -12.15 -3.15 -6.27
CA PHE A 191 -11.28 -2.06 -6.65
C PHE A 191 -11.30 -0.98 -5.56
N THR A 192 -10.15 -0.69 -4.97
CA THR A 192 -10.03 0.40 -4.00
C THR A 192 -9.39 1.60 -4.66
N ALA A 193 -10.05 2.75 -4.58
CA ALA A 193 -9.53 4.02 -5.06
C ALA A 193 -9.57 5.07 -3.95
N TYR A 194 -8.70 6.06 -4.07
CA TYR A 194 -8.69 7.22 -3.19
C TYR A 194 -8.94 8.45 -4.03
N LEU A 195 -9.95 9.22 -3.66
CA LEU A 195 -10.37 10.43 -4.35
C LEU A 195 -10.05 11.63 -3.46
N SER A 196 -9.32 12.61 -4.01
CA SER A 196 -9.07 13.86 -3.29
C SER A 196 -10.28 14.80 -3.37
N ARG A 197 -10.35 15.76 -2.43
CA ARG A 197 -11.39 16.79 -2.46
C ARG A 197 -11.28 17.68 -3.69
N HIS A 198 -10.06 17.87 -4.18
CA HIS A 198 -9.80 18.62 -5.41
C HIS A 198 -10.37 17.88 -6.62
N GLU A 199 -10.00 16.61 -6.84
CA GLU A 199 -10.53 15.74 -7.90
C GLU A 199 -12.06 15.74 -7.91
N TYR A 200 -12.68 15.50 -6.75
CA TYR A 200 -14.14 15.53 -6.63
C TYR A 200 -14.76 16.89 -7.00
N SER A 201 -14.11 17.99 -6.61
CA SER A 201 -14.60 19.33 -6.94
C SER A 201 -14.46 19.63 -8.44
N VAL A 202 -13.46 19.07 -9.11
CA VAL A 202 -13.29 19.15 -10.56
C VAL A 202 -14.31 18.29 -11.28
N MET A 203 -14.48 17.03 -10.88
CA MET A 203 -15.53 16.13 -11.39
C MET A 203 -16.91 16.80 -11.40
N ARG A 204 -17.25 17.50 -10.31
CA ARG A 204 -18.55 18.17 -10.16
C ARG A 204 -18.81 19.35 -11.10
N ARG A 205 -17.76 19.96 -11.67
CA ARG A 205 -17.87 21.15 -12.53
C ARG A 205 -17.53 20.87 -13.99
N ASP A 206 -16.88 19.75 -14.27
CA ASP A 206 -16.36 19.38 -15.57
C ASP A 206 -17.13 18.18 -16.12
N ASP A 207 -17.95 18.43 -17.13
CA ASP A 207 -18.80 17.44 -17.79
C ASP A 207 -18.01 16.41 -18.61
N ARG A 208 -16.72 16.66 -18.85
CA ARG A 208 -15.80 15.75 -19.55
C ARG A 208 -14.93 14.96 -18.60
N TRP A 209 -15.06 15.16 -17.30
CA TRP A 209 -14.28 14.43 -16.32
C TRP A 209 -14.76 12.98 -16.23
N VAL A 210 -13.82 12.04 -16.34
CA VAL A 210 -14.09 10.59 -16.35
C VAL A 210 -13.17 9.91 -15.34
N PHE A 211 -13.76 9.20 -14.38
CA PHE A 211 -13.01 8.29 -13.52
C PHE A 211 -12.70 7.01 -14.29
N VAL A 212 -11.43 6.71 -14.51
CA VAL A 212 -10.95 5.52 -15.24
C VAL A 212 -10.29 4.54 -14.27
N ALA A 213 -10.85 3.35 -14.18
CA ALA A 213 -10.26 2.23 -13.43
C ALA A 213 -9.38 1.39 -14.37
N VAL A 214 -8.12 1.16 -13.99
CA VAL A 214 -7.15 0.37 -14.75
C VAL A 214 -6.66 -0.81 -13.91
N ARG A 215 -6.84 -2.04 -14.42
CA ARG A 215 -6.26 -3.24 -13.82
C ARG A 215 -5.02 -3.65 -14.58
N LEU A 216 -3.92 -3.80 -13.86
CA LEU A 216 -2.63 -4.26 -14.37
C LEU A 216 -2.36 -5.72 -13.98
N THR A 217 -1.60 -6.43 -14.79
CA THR A 217 -1.00 -7.71 -14.41
C THR A 217 0.15 -7.50 -13.42
N GLY A 218 0.71 -8.59 -12.88
CA GLY A 218 1.92 -8.53 -12.05
C GLY A 218 3.12 -7.89 -12.76
N ASP A 219 3.18 -7.98 -14.09
CA ASP A 219 4.19 -7.35 -14.95
C ASP A 219 3.83 -5.90 -15.34
N LEU A 220 2.84 -5.32 -14.68
CA LEU A 220 2.35 -3.95 -14.88
C LEU A 220 1.73 -3.68 -16.25
N ASN A 221 1.28 -4.70 -16.98
CA ASN A 221 0.57 -4.54 -18.26
C ASN A 221 -0.94 -4.38 -18.07
N ILE A 222 -1.59 -3.50 -18.86
CA ILE A 222 -3.05 -3.36 -18.82
C ILE A 222 -3.72 -4.71 -19.13
N SER A 223 -4.56 -5.16 -18.21
CA SER A 223 -5.36 -6.39 -18.30
C SER A 223 -6.87 -6.11 -18.39
N ALA A 224 -7.31 -4.94 -17.92
CA ALA A 224 -8.72 -4.56 -17.85
C ALA A 224 -8.84 -3.03 -17.68
N VAL A 225 -9.81 -2.40 -18.34
CA VAL A 225 -10.14 -0.97 -18.19
C VAL A 225 -11.65 -0.77 -18.13
N GLY A 226 -12.09 0.16 -17.28
CA GLY A 226 -13.47 0.60 -17.23
C GLY A 226 -13.61 2.00 -16.63
N SER A 227 -14.83 2.47 -16.49
CA SER A 227 -15.19 3.75 -15.90
C SER A 227 -16.09 3.58 -14.69
N VAL A 228 -16.12 4.60 -13.83
CA VAL A 228 -17.09 4.71 -12.74
C VAL A 228 -17.88 5.99 -12.95
N SER A 229 -19.22 5.91 -12.85
CA SER A 229 -20.06 7.07 -13.09
C SER A 229 -19.92 8.12 -11.99
N ASN A 230 -19.99 9.39 -12.38
CA ASN A 230 -19.94 10.52 -11.44
C ASN A 230 -21.11 10.46 -10.44
N GLU A 231 -22.30 10.00 -10.86
CA GLU A 231 -23.46 9.79 -9.98
C GLU A 231 -23.16 8.78 -8.87
N TRP A 232 -22.48 7.67 -9.18
CA TRP A 232 -22.11 6.69 -8.16
C TRP A 232 -21.10 7.29 -7.17
N ILE A 233 -20.12 8.04 -7.67
CA ILE A 233 -19.13 8.71 -6.81
C ILE A 233 -19.82 9.71 -5.88
N GLU A 234 -20.67 10.60 -6.41
CA GLU A 234 -21.42 11.58 -5.62
C GLU A 234 -22.30 10.94 -4.53
N ALA A 235 -22.87 9.77 -4.80
CA ALA A 235 -23.68 9.05 -3.83
C ALA A 235 -22.87 8.42 -2.68
N ASN A 236 -21.57 8.19 -2.88
CA ASN A 236 -20.73 7.41 -1.96
C ASN A 236 -19.61 8.19 -1.28
N VAL A 237 -19.37 9.46 -1.64
CA VAL A 237 -18.39 10.31 -0.94
C VAL A 237 -18.94 10.88 0.38
N PRO A 238 -18.07 11.18 1.37
CA PRO A 238 -18.48 11.82 2.61
C PRO A 238 -19.09 13.22 2.39
N ARG A 239 -19.99 13.61 3.28
CA ARG A 239 -20.50 14.99 3.38
C ARG A 239 -19.84 15.71 4.53
N ASP A 240 -19.45 16.97 4.30
CA ASP A 240 -18.99 17.86 5.36
C ASP A 240 -20.14 18.09 6.35
N GLN A 241 -19.88 17.92 7.66
CA GLN A 241 -20.90 17.99 8.71
C GLN A 241 -21.07 19.40 9.31
N GLY A 242 -20.21 20.34 8.97
CA GLY A 242 -20.23 21.69 9.52
C GLY A 242 -19.31 22.66 8.78
N PRO A 243 -19.34 23.96 9.13
CA PRO A 243 -18.65 25.00 8.37
C PRO A 243 -17.13 25.06 8.58
N PHE A 244 -16.61 24.40 9.62
CA PHE A 244 -15.20 24.49 10.03
C PHE A 244 -14.40 23.20 9.77
N GLY A 245 -15.03 22.18 9.18
CA GLY A 245 -14.39 20.91 8.86
C GLY A 245 -14.80 20.44 7.49
N SER A 246 -13.81 20.02 6.70
CA SER A 246 -14.03 19.39 5.40
C SER A 246 -13.20 18.13 5.27
N TRP A 247 -13.70 17.17 4.50
CA TRP A 247 -12.88 16.02 4.12
C TRP A 247 -11.86 16.43 3.05
N ALA A 248 -10.65 15.89 3.14
CA ALA A 248 -9.54 16.15 2.21
C ALA A 248 -9.33 15.02 1.19
N SER A 249 -9.56 13.78 1.60
CA SER A 249 -9.54 12.58 0.75
C SER A 249 -10.53 11.55 1.29
N CYS A 250 -11.04 10.67 0.42
CA CYS A 250 -11.87 9.54 0.82
C CYS A 250 -11.43 8.25 0.11
N LYS A 251 -11.57 7.11 0.81
CA LYS A 251 -11.41 5.77 0.25
C LYS A 251 -12.75 5.31 -0.33
N LEU A 252 -12.76 4.87 -1.58
CA LEU A 252 -13.90 4.25 -2.24
C LEU A 252 -13.58 2.77 -2.48
N GLU A 253 -14.42 1.88 -1.93
CA GLU A 253 -14.40 0.46 -2.27
C GLU A 253 -15.43 0.24 -3.39
N ILE A 254 -14.96 0.19 -4.63
CA ILE A 254 -15.78 0.15 -5.84
C ILE A 254 -16.05 -1.32 -6.22
N PRO A 255 -17.32 -1.76 -6.19
CA PRO A 255 -17.71 -3.09 -6.64
C PRO A 255 -17.47 -3.29 -8.13
N THR A 256 -17.29 -4.54 -8.56
CA THR A 256 -17.00 -4.85 -9.97
C THR A 256 -18.17 -4.49 -10.88
N GLU A 257 -19.39 -4.70 -10.40
CA GLU A 257 -20.64 -4.39 -11.09
C GLU A 257 -20.88 -2.90 -11.33
N VAL A 258 -20.15 -2.03 -10.63
CA VAL A 258 -20.22 -0.57 -10.81
C VAL A 258 -19.29 -0.10 -11.92
N ILE A 259 -18.25 -0.87 -12.24
CA ILE A 259 -17.24 -0.49 -13.22
C ILE A 259 -17.77 -0.81 -14.62
N ALA A 260 -18.18 0.23 -15.34
CA ALA A 260 -18.70 0.12 -16.69
C ALA A 260 -17.56 -0.19 -17.67
N SER A 261 -17.77 -1.17 -18.54
CA SER A 261 -16.80 -1.57 -19.54
C SER A 261 -17.53 -2.10 -20.80
N PRO A 262 -17.05 -1.81 -22.03
CA PRO A 262 -15.82 -1.08 -22.35
C PRO A 262 -15.91 0.43 -22.07
N LEU A 263 -14.77 1.13 -22.08
CA LEU A 263 -14.65 2.57 -21.79
C LEU A 263 -15.23 3.44 -22.94
N ARG A 264 -16.57 3.52 -23.00
CA ARG A 264 -17.31 4.16 -24.10
C ARG A 264 -17.29 5.68 -24.06
N GLU A 265 -16.97 6.27 -22.93
CA GLU A 265 -16.85 7.71 -22.71
C GLU A 265 -15.79 8.33 -23.65
N LEU A 266 -14.81 7.55 -24.10
CA LEU A 266 -13.76 7.97 -25.04
C LEU A 266 -14.05 7.58 -26.50
N GLY A 267 -15.24 7.05 -26.77
CA GLY A 267 -15.71 6.63 -28.09
C GLY A 267 -15.30 5.21 -28.48
N GLU A 268 -15.99 4.65 -29.49
CA GLU A 268 -15.82 3.26 -29.93
C GLU A 268 -14.38 2.92 -30.33
N ALA A 269 -13.65 3.87 -30.93
CA ALA A 269 -12.25 3.66 -31.35
C ALA A 269 -11.31 3.29 -30.19
N VAL A 270 -11.61 3.79 -28.97
CA VAL A 270 -10.89 3.43 -27.74
C VAL A 270 -11.49 2.18 -27.12
N ALA A 271 -12.82 2.12 -27.03
CA ALA A 271 -13.57 1.02 -26.42
C ALA A 271 -13.21 -0.34 -27.04
N ASP A 272 -12.99 -0.41 -28.35
CA ASP A 272 -12.65 -1.63 -29.07
C ASP A 272 -11.18 -2.08 -28.90
N ARG A 273 -10.31 -1.21 -28.38
CA ARG A 273 -8.86 -1.46 -28.27
C ARG A 273 -8.39 -1.81 -26.88
N LEU A 274 -9.10 -1.31 -25.86
CA LEU A 274 -8.75 -1.58 -24.47
C LEU A 274 -9.40 -2.88 -24.00
N PRO A 275 -8.70 -3.70 -23.18
CA PRO A 275 -9.32 -4.88 -22.60
C PRO A 275 -10.43 -4.47 -21.61
N THR A 276 -11.48 -5.28 -21.57
CA THR A 276 -12.64 -5.04 -20.69
C THR A 276 -12.37 -5.44 -19.24
N TRP A 277 -13.05 -4.79 -18.29
CA TRP A 277 -12.88 -4.93 -16.84
C TRP A 277 -13.18 -6.34 -16.29
#